data_AF-A0A8T4VM11-F1
#
_entry.id   AF-A0A8T4VM11-F1
#
_cell.length_a   1.000
_cell.length_b   1.000
_cell.length_c   1.000
_cell.angle_alpha   90.00
_cell.angle_beta   90.00
_cell.angle_gamma   90.00
#
_symmetry.space_group_name_H-M   'P 1'
#
loop_
_entity.id
_entity.type
_entity.pdbx_description
1 polymer ?
#
loop_
_entity_poly.entity_id
_entity_poly.type
_entity_poly.pdbx_seq_one_letter_code
_entity_poly.pdbx_strand_id
1 'polypeptide(L)' 'MVIKPKKLPVFMGYTLDFRLKEFRKFNLKYRTIEFINFESEKGKRILKKYYNSN' A
#
# COMPACT_ATOMS: atom_id res chain seq x y z
N MET A 1 -17.41 1.13 -21.94
CA MET A 1 -16.12 0.51 -21.55
C MET A 1 -16.14 0.29 -20.05
N VAL A 2 -16.32 -0.94 -19.57
CA VAL A 2 -16.35 -1.21 -18.12
C VAL A 2 -14.90 -1.23 -17.63
N ILE A 3 -14.50 -0.18 -16.92
CA ILE A 3 -13.16 -0.09 -16.32
C ILE A 3 -13.13 -1.10 -15.17
N LYS A 4 -12.59 -2.30 -15.41
CA LYS A 4 -12.36 -3.27 -14.34
C LYS A 4 -11.40 -2.63 -13.33
N PRO A 5 -11.74 -2.55 -12.03
CA PRO A 5 -10.82 -2.02 -11.04
C PRO A 5 -9.56 -2.88 -11.05
N LYS A 6 -8.42 -2.29 -11.45
CA LYS A 6 -7.13 -2.98 -11.44
C LYS A 6 -6.84 -3.34 -9.99
N LYS A 7 -6.77 -4.64 -9.67
CA LYS A 7 -6.47 -5.10 -8.31
C LYS A 7 -5.13 -4.49 -7.91
N LEU A 8 -5.14 -3.72 -6.82
CA LEU A 8 -3.91 -3.12 -6.29
C LEU A 8 -3.02 -4.23 -5.74
N PRO A 9 -1.68 -4.15 -5.94
CA PRO A 9 -0.76 -5.11 -5.37
C PRO A 9 -0.78 -5.05 -3.84
N VAL A 10 -0.57 -6.20 -3.23
CA VAL A 10 -0.53 -6.36 -1.77
C VAL A 10 0.84 -6.84 -1.36
N PHE A 11 1.46 -6.17 -0.38
CA PHE A 11 2.77 -6.51 0.15
C PHE A 11 2.80 -6.31 1.66
N MET A 12 3.25 -7.32 2.41
CA MET A 12 3.31 -7.29 3.89
C MET A 12 1.98 -6.88 4.56
N GLY A 13 0.85 -7.22 3.95
CA GLY A 13 -0.48 -6.82 4.43
C GLY A 13 -0.87 -5.37 4.15
N TYR A 14 -0.07 -4.64 3.36
CA TYR A 14 -0.41 -3.33 2.81
C TYR A 14 -0.86 -3.47 1.37
N THR A 15 -1.91 -2.75 1.00
CA THR A 15 -2.25 -2.49 -0.40
C THR A 15 -1.46 -1.29 -0.89
N LEU A 16 -0.83 -1.40 -2.05
CA LEU A 16 -0.01 -0.35 -2.65
C LEU A 16 -0.85 0.43 -3.65
N ASP A 17 -1.18 1.69 -3.34
CA ASP A 17 -1.78 2.61 -4.32
C ASP A 17 -0.72 3.54 -4.89
N PHE A 18 -0.11 3.13 -6.01
CA PHE A 18 0.92 3.91 -6.70
C PHE A 18 0.41 5.25 -7.25
N ARG A 19 -0.91 5.42 -7.46
CA ARG A 19 -1.48 6.68 -7.95
C ARG A 19 -1.44 7.74 -6.86
N LEU A 20 -1.72 7.33 -5.63
CA LEU A 20 -1.73 8.21 -4.47
C LEU A 20 -0.41 8.21 -3.70
N LYS A 21 0.52 7.31 -4.06
CA LYS A 21 1.80 7.07 -3.38
C LYS A 21 1.59 6.73 -1.90
N GLU A 22 0.66 5.81 -1.64
CA GLU A 22 0.28 5.40 -0.28
C GLU A 22 0.25 3.89 -0.12
N PHE A 23 0.68 3.43 1.05
CA PHE A 23 0.35 2.10 1.56
C PHE A 23 -0.93 2.19 2.38
N ARG A 24 -1.86 1.27 2.12
CA ARG A 24 -3.14 1.18 2.82
C ARG A 24 -3.25 -0.14 3.54
N LYS A 25 -3.45 -0.11 4.85
CA LYS A 25 -3.65 -1.32 5.65
C LYS A 25 -4.94 -1.23 6.44
N PHE A 26 -5.78 -2.23 6.29
CA PHE A 26 -6.97 -2.35 7.11
C PHE A 26 -6.60 -2.93 8.47
N ASN A 27 -6.94 -2.21 9.54
CA ASN A 27 -6.77 -2.64 10.91
C ASN A 27 -8.09 -3.25 11.40
N LEU A 28 -8.17 -4.58 11.42
CA LEU A 28 -9.38 -5.32 11.83
C LEU A 28 -9.79 -5.03 13.27
N LYS A 29 -8.82 -4.83 14.18
CA LYS A 29 -9.08 -4.63 15.61
C LYS A 29 -9.82 -3.32 15.87
N TYR A 30 -9.39 -2.26 15.20
CA TYR A 30 -9.98 -0.92 15.37
C TYR A 30 -10.96 -0.55 14.25
N ARG A 31 -11.18 -1.45 13.27
CA ARG A 31 -11.99 -1.22 12.07
C ARG A 31 -11.61 0.07 11.33
N THR A 32 -10.32 0.40 11.30
CA THR A 32 -9.78 1.61 10.65
C THR A 32 -8.86 1.27 9.48
N ILE A 33 -8.64 2.24 8.60
CA ILE A 33 -7.61 2.14 7.55
C ILE A 33 -6.44 3.02 7.95
N GLU A 34 -5.26 2.42 7.99
CA GLU A 34 -3.99 3.13 8.14
C GLU A 34 -3.43 3.48 6.77
N PHE A 35 -3.09 4.76 6.59
CA PHE A 35 -2.46 5.29 5.38
C PHE A 35 -1.02 5.67 5.71
N ILE A 36 -0.07 5.18 4.91
CA ILE A 36 1.35 5.51 5.05
C ILE A 36 1.83 6.07 3.72
N ASN A 37 2.17 7.36 3.70
CA ASN A 37 2.75 7.99 2.52
C ASN A 37 4.10 7.32 2.19
N PHE A 38 4.34 7.03 0.91
CA PHE A 38 5.59 6.44 0.42
C PHE A 38 6.83 7.27 0.78
N GLU A 39 6.69 8.59 0.91
CA GLU A 39 7.79 9.50 1.19
C GLU A 39 8.14 9.59 2.68
N SER A 40 7.26 9.09 3.56
CA SER A 40 7.57 8.94 4.97
C SER A 40 8.72 7.95 5.17
N GLU A 41 9.47 8.07 6.27
CA GLU A 41 10.59 7.16 6.56
C GLU A 41 10.13 5.69 6.58
N LYS A 42 8.98 5.43 7.20
CA LYS A 42 8.34 4.10 7.19
C LYS A 42 7.96 3.66 5.77
N GLY A 43 7.37 4.55 4.97
CA GLY A 43 7.01 4.30 3.58
C GLY A 43 8.21 3.93 2.72
N LYS A 44 9.29 4.71 2.78
CA LYS A 44 10.55 4.46 2.06
C LYS A 44 11.14 3.09 2.39
N ARG A 45 11.13 2.71 3.67
CA ARG A 45 11.62 1.39 4.12
C ARG A 45 10.78 0.24 3.57
N ILE A 46 9.45 0.36 3.56
CA ILE A 46 8.55 -0.66 3.00
C ILE A 46 8.71 -0.73 1.48
N LEU A 47 8.78 0.42 0.81
CA LEU A 47 8.91 0.50 -0.64
C LEU A 47 10.25 -0.09 -1.13
N LYS A 48 11.35 0.18 -0.43
CA LYS A 48 12.65 -0.45 -0.70
C LYS A 48 12.58 -1.97 -0.60
N LYS A 49 11.90 -2.50 0.43
CA LYS A 49 11.70 -3.95 0.57
C LYS A 49 10.87 -4.51 -0.58
N TYR A 50 9.80 -3.82 -0.97
CA TYR A 50 8.96 -4.23 -2.09
C TYR A 50 9.75 -4.36 -3.41
N TYR A 51 10.61 -3.37 -3.71
CA TYR A 51 11.47 -3.40 -4.90
C TYR A 51 12.57 -4.46 -4.86
N ASN A 52 13.06 -4.82 -3.66
CA ASN A 52 14.07 -5.89 -3.53
C ASN A 52 13.46 -7.30 -3.54
N SER A 53 12.13 -7.43 -3.49
CA SER A 53 11.42 -8.73 -3.47
C SER A 53 10.71 -9.07 -4.78
N ASN A 54 10.74 -8.18 -5.78
CA ASN A 54 10.26 -8.41 -7.15
C ASN A 54 11.42 -8.25 -8.13
#